data_AF-A0A4V6RGK5-F1
#
_entry.id   AF-A0A4V6RGK5-F1
#
_cell.length_a   1.000
_cell.length_b   1.000
_cell.length_c   1.000
_cell.angle_alpha   90.00
_cell.angle_beta   90.00
_cell.angle_gamma   90.00
#
_symmetry.space_group_name_H-M   'P 1'
#
loop_
_entity.id
_entity.type
_entity.pdbx_description
1 polymer ?
#
loop_
_entity_poly.entity_id
_entity_poly.type
_entity_poly.pdbx_seq_one_letter_code
_entity_poly.pdbx_strand_id
1 'polypeptide(L)' 'MHWLVCTCILTATTVLSCRQSEFQCANGHCVALNKVCNVVDDCGDGSDETRPCSRVVKKVQQALYNLVKYVKT' A
#
# COMPACT_ATOMS: atom_id res chain seq x y z
N MET A 1 -41.23 -5.63 21.52
CA MET A 1 -40.63 -4.45 22.19
C MET A 1 -39.20 -4.82 22.59
N HIS A 2 -38.28 -4.59 21.65
CA HIS A 2 -36.81 -4.76 21.59
C HIS A 2 -36.57 -4.86 20.07
N TRP A 3 -36.52 -3.81 19.24
CA TRP A 3 -35.83 -2.51 19.30
C TRP A 3 -34.30 -2.54 19.44
N LEU A 4 -33.66 -3.70 19.23
CA LEU A 4 -32.24 -3.77 18.92
C LEU A 4 -31.99 -4.91 17.91
N VAL A 5 -32.08 -4.54 16.64
CA VAL A 5 -31.44 -5.25 15.54
C VAL A 5 -29.93 -5.28 15.80
N CYS A 6 -29.47 -6.32 16.49
CA CYS A 6 -28.06 -6.72 16.48
C CYS A 6 -27.98 -8.16 15.98
N THR A 7 -28.66 -8.42 14.87
CA THR A 7 -28.32 -9.57 14.04
C THR A 7 -26.96 -9.27 13.45
N CYS A 8 -26.00 -10.17 13.64
CA CYS A 8 -24.65 -10.15 13.04
C CYS A 8 -24.69 -10.29 11.49
N ILE A 9 -25.69 -9.68 10.84
CA ILE A 9 -25.95 -9.65 9.41
C ILE A 9 -25.80 -8.21 8.87
N LEU A 10 -25.04 -7.35 9.57
CA LEU A 10 -24.46 -6.14 8.97
C LEU A 10 -22.94 -6.31 8.84
N THR A 11 -22.56 -6.88 7.68
CA THR A 11 -21.36 -6.51 6.90
C THR A 11 -20.02 -6.49 7.63
N ALA A 12 -19.57 -7.64 8.12
CA ALA A 12 -18.14 -7.92 8.26
C ALA A 12 -17.61 -8.72 7.07
N THR A 13 -18.15 -8.49 5.87
CA THR A 13 -17.34 -8.68 4.65
C THR A 13 -16.46 -7.45 4.49
N THR A 14 -15.63 -7.17 5.51
CA THR A 14 -14.40 -6.46 5.21
C THR A 14 -13.62 -7.46 4.37
N VAL A 15 -13.77 -7.39 3.04
CA VAL A 15 -12.54 -7.47 2.25
C VAL A 15 -11.55 -6.64 3.04
N LEU A 16 -10.47 -7.26 3.51
CA LEU A 16 -9.34 -6.57 4.11
C LEU A 16 -8.76 -5.68 3.01
N SER A 17 -9.53 -4.66 2.66
CA SER A 17 -9.18 -3.59 1.78
C SER A 17 -8.37 -2.68 2.67
N CYS A 18 -7.16 -2.41 2.24
CA CYS A 18 -6.27 -1.54 2.98
C CYS A 18 -6.98 -0.21 3.27
N ARG A 19 -6.47 0.55 4.24
CA ARG A 19 -7.02 1.86 4.57
C ARG A 19 -7.05 2.73 3.30
N GLN A 20 -7.90 3.75 3.28
CA GLN A 20 -8.02 4.65 2.13
C GLN A 20 -6.69 5.32 1.71
N SER A 21 -5.70 5.39 2.62
CA SER A 21 -4.36 5.91 2.41
C SER A 21 -3.29 4.82 2.15
N GLU A 22 -3.69 3.59 1.88
CA GLU A 22 -2.83 2.44 1.69
C GLU A 22 -3.10 1.76 0.34
N PHE A 23 -2.06 1.15 -0.21
CA PHE A 23 -2.09 0.32 -1.40
C PHE A 23 -2.06 -1.15 -0.99
N GLN A 24 -2.93 -1.94 -1.62
CA GLN A 24 -2.98 -3.38 -1.44
C GLN A 24 -2.04 -4.06 -2.43
N CYS A 25 -1.01 -4.69 -1.88
CA CYS A 25 -0.06 -5.53 -2.57
C CYS A 25 -0.73 -6.77 -3.18
N ALA A 26 -0.08 -7.41 -4.15
CA ALA A 26 -0.59 -8.63 -4.78
C ALA A 26 -0.63 -9.82 -3.80
N ASN A 27 0.30 -9.87 -2.84
CA ASN A 27 0.30 -10.81 -1.72
C ASN A 27 -0.75 -10.48 -0.62
N GLY A 28 -1.54 -9.42 -0.78
CA GLY A 28 -2.55 -8.99 0.19
C GLY A 28 -2.02 -8.14 1.36
N HIS A 29 -0.72 -7.82 1.38
CA HIS A 29 -0.13 -6.88 2.32
C HIS A 29 -0.60 -5.44 2.02
N CYS A 30 -0.52 -4.56 3.01
CA CYS A 30 -0.88 -3.16 2.88
C CYS A 30 0.34 -2.28 3.12
N VAL A 31 0.62 -1.39 2.17
CA VAL A 31 1.70 -0.41 2.28
C VAL A 31 1.13 0.99 2.13
N ALA A 32 1.75 1.99 2.74
CA ALA A 32 1.27 3.36 2.63
C ALA A 32 1.38 3.85 1.16
N LEU A 33 0.43 4.66 0.68
CA LEU A 33 0.45 5.15 -0.71
C LEU A 33 1.74 5.93 -1.06
N ASN A 34 2.40 6.55 -0.08
CA ASN A 34 3.68 7.25 -0.26
C ASN A 34 4.89 6.30 -0.39
N LYS A 35 4.69 5.01 -0.13
CA LYS A 35 5.68 3.94 -0.32
C LYS A 35 5.55 3.25 -1.66
N VAL A 36 4.45 3.44 -2.36
CA VAL A 36 4.27 2.90 -3.70
C VAL A 36 5.21 3.61 -4.68
N CYS A 37 5.90 2.84 -5.53
CA CYS A 37 6.87 3.34 -6.50
C CYS A 37 8.06 4.11 -5.89
N ASN A 38 8.47 3.77 -4.67
CA ASN A 38 9.58 4.40 -3.95
C ASN A 38 10.93 3.69 -4.11
N VAL A 39 11.02 2.62 -4.91
CA VAL A 39 12.22 1.79 -5.16
C VAL A 39 12.57 0.80 -4.04
N VAL A 40 11.85 0.85 -2.93
CA VAL A 40 11.93 -0.12 -1.85
C VAL A 40 10.83 -1.15 -2.07
N ASP A 41 11.16 -2.42 -1.90
CA ASP A 41 10.14 -3.47 -1.84
C ASP A 41 9.50 -3.42 -0.46
N ASP A 42 8.47 -2.57 -0.29
CA ASP A 42 7.71 -2.47 0.96
C ASP A 42 6.65 -3.58 1.04
N CYS A 43 6.24 -4.18 -0.09
CA CYS A 43 5.30 -5.30 -0.10
C CYS A 43 5.95 -6.67 0.18
N GLY A 44 7.25 -6.82 -0.08
CA GLY A 44 7.99 -8.09 -0.03
C GLY A 44 7.79 -9.00 -1.26
N ASP A 45 6.86 -8.63 -2.14
CA ASP A 45 6.61 -9.27 -3.44
C ASP A 45 6.88 -8.30 -4.63
N GLY A 46 7.34 -7.07 -4.34
CA GLY A 46 7.61 -6.01 -5.30
C GLY A 46 6.36 -5.49 -6.03
N SER A 47 5.15 -5.80 -5.56
CA SER A 47 3.92 -5.39 -6.24
C SER A 47 3.66 -3.88 -6.18
N ASP A 48 4.14 -3.21 -5.13
CA ASP A 48 4.23 -1.75 -5.00
C ASP A 48 5.18 -1.09 -6.00
N GLU A 49 6.09 -1.87 -6.59
CA GLU A 49 7.12 -1.39 -7.51
C GLU A 49 6.89 -1.80 -8.97
N THR A 50 5.96 -2.71 -9.26
CA THR A 50 5.86 -3.32 -10.58
C THR A 50 4.96 -2.55 -11.54
N ARG A 51 3.66 -2.29 -11.27
CA ARG A 51 2.75 -1.58 -12.20
C ARG A 51 1.47 -1.02 -11.53
N PRO A 52 0.90 0.09 -12.05
CA PRO A 52 1.42 1.01 -13.05
C PRO A 52 2.21 2.15 -12.38
N CYS A 53 3.48 1.91 -12.04
CA CYS A 53 4.39 3.00 -11.70
C CYS A 53 4.72 3.80 -12.95
N SER A 54 4.24 5.05 -13.02
CA SER A 54 4.63 5.99 -14.08
C SER A 54 6.16 6.04 -14.19
N ARG A 55 6.70 5.80 -15.38
CA ARG A 55 8.16 5.79 -15.63
C ARG A 55 8.83 7.12 -15.24
N VAL A 56 8.06 8.20 -15.18
CA VAL A 56 8.46 9.53 -14.66
C VAL A 56 8.73 9.49 -13.16
N VAL A 57 7.82 8.89 -12.39
CA VAL A 57 7.88 8.74 -10.92
C VAL A 57 9.08 7.88 -10.51
N LYS A 58 9.29 6.75 -11.22
CA LYS A 58 10.46 5.87 -11.04
C LYS A 58 11.80 6.59 -11.18
N LYS A 59 11.96 7.52 -12.14
CA LYS A 59 13.23 8.20 -12.38
C LYS A 59 13.54 9.27 -11.34
N VAL A 60 12.53 10.02 -10.92
CA VAL A 60 12.68 11.10 -9.93
C VAL A 60 12.99 10.50 -8.55
N GLN A 61 12.24 9.48 -8.13
CA GLN A 61 12.45 8.84 -6.83
C GLN A 61 13.70 7.95 -6.79
N GLN A 62 14.09 7.26 -7.87
CA GLN A 62 15.31 6.46 -7.89
C GLN A 62 16.58 7.30 -7.71
N ALA A 63 16.68 8.44 -8.39
CA ALA A 63 17.85 9.31 -8.28
C ALA A 63 17.98 9.86 -6.85
N LEU A 64 16.86 10.29 -6.26
CA LEU A 64 16.84 10.77 -4.87
C LEU A 64 17.11 9.63 -3.88
N TYR A 65 16.45 8.47 -4.03
CA TYR A 65 16.68 7.29 -3.19
C TYR A 65 18.15 6.89 -3.19
N ASN A 66 18.81 6.85 -4.35
CA ASN A 66 20.24 6.53 -4.42
C ASN A 66 21.11 7.55 -3.68
N LEU A 67 20.73 8.83 -3.62
CA LEU A 67 21.46 9.85 -2.87
C LEU A 67 21.18 9.78 -1.36
N VAL A 68 19.92 9.56 -0.96
CA VAL A 68 19.53 9.50 0.47
C VAL A 68 19.80 8.14 1.11
N LYS A 69 19.94 7.05 0.33
CA LYS A 69 20.27 5.71 0.82
C LYS A 69 21.58 5.70 1.60
N TYR A 70 22.58 6.45 1.12
CA TYR A 70 23.88 6.58 1.78
C TYR A 70 23.84 7.46 3.03
N VAL A 71 22.78 8.25 3.23
CA VAL A 71 22.62 9.16 4.39
C VAL A 71 21.74 8.53 5.47
N LYS A 72 20.93 7.52 5.14
CA LYS A 72 20.04 6.80 6.06
C LYS A 72 20.68 5.54 6.67
N THR A 73 22.00 5.37 6.50
CA THR A 73 22.82 4.35 7.17
C THR A 73 23.51 5.00 8.37
#